data_AF-U5U3M8-F1
#
_entry.id   AF-U5U3M8-F1
#
_cell.length_a   1.000
_cell.length_b   1.000
_cell.length_c   1.000
_cell.angle_alpha   90.00
_cell.angle_beta   90.00
_cell.angle_gamma   90.00
#
_symmetry.space_group_name_H-M   'P 1'
#
loop_
_entity.id
_entity.type
_entity.pdbx_description
1 polymer ?
#
loop_
_entity_poly.entity_id
_entity_poly.type
_entity_poly.pdbx_seq_one_letter_code
_entity_poly.pdbx_strand_id
1 'polypeptide(L)'
;GALDFGLIVDGAVIIVENCIRRLAEANLGRSEPLPLRERLDVVADATRQVIRPSVFGVLIILIVYVPILALTGVEGKMFHPMA
;
A
#
# COMPACT_ATOMS: atom_id res chain seq x y z
N GLY A 1 -7.87 -7.19 -13.80
CA GLY A 1 -6.59 -6.68 -14.35
C GLY A 1 -6.27 -5.32 -13.78
N ALA A 2 -6.74 -4.24 -14.42
CA ALA A 2 -6.36 -2.87 -14.05
C ALA A 2 -6.74 -2.42 -12.63
N LEU A 3 -7.86 -2.91 -12.08
CA LEU A 3 -8.30 -2.59 -10.71
C LEU A 3 -7.31 -3.10 -9.65
N ASP A 4 -6.75 -4.29 -9.85
CA ASP A 4 -5.83 -4.94 -8.91
C ASP A 4 -4.46 -4.23 -8.91
N PHE A 5 -3.93 -3.91 -10.10
CA PHE A 5 -2.70 -3.12 -10.22
C PHE A 5 -2.83 -1.71 -9.65
N GLY A 6 -3.94 -1.03 -9.91
CA GLY A 6 -4.17 0.32 -9.35
C GLY A 6 -4.17 0.31 -7.83
N LEU A 7 -4.77 -0.71 -7.23
CA LEU A 7 -4.89 -0.87 -5.77
C LEU A 7 -3.56 -1.25 -5.10
N ILE A 8 -2.77 -2.13 -5.74
CA ILE A 8 -1.43 -2.52 -5.27
C ILE A 8 -0.46 -1.34 -5.38
N VAL A 9 -0.51 -0.58 -6.49
CA VAL A 9 0.39 0.55 -6.74
C VAL A 9 0.03 1.75 -5.87
N ASP A 10 -1.24 1.99 -5.56
CA ASP A 10 -1.69 3.12 -4.73
C ASP A 10 -1.00 3.12 -3.35
N GLY A 11 -1.03 1.99 -2.65
CA GLY A 11 -0.37 1.85 -1.34
C GLY A 11 1.14 2.08 -1.40
N ALA A 12 1.80 1.60 -2.46
CA ALA A 12 3.24 1.79 -2.66
C ALA A 12 3.60 3.25 -2.96
N VAL A 13 2.82 3.92 -3.83
CA VAL A 13 3.04 5.32 -4.21
C VAL A 13 2.87 6.24 -3.00
N ILE A 14 1.84 6.03 -2.17
CA ILE A 14 1.60 6.83 -0.96
C ILE A 14 2.80 6.75 0.01
N ILE A 15 3.37 5.56 0.20
CA ILE A 15 4.55 5.36 1.07
C ILE A 15 5.77 6.07 0.49
N VAL A 16 6.03 5.89 -0.81
CA VAL A 16 7.17 6.51 -1.50
C VAL A 16 7.08 8.03 -1.44
N GLU A 17 5.90 8.60 -1.70
CA GLU A 17 5.69 10.05 -1.70
C GLU A 17 5.92 10.65 -0.30
N ASN A 18 5.44 9.98 0.76
CA ASN A 18 5.70 10.42 2.13
C ASN A 18 7.18 10.34 2.52
N CYS A 19 7.88 9.28 2.10
CA CYS A 19 9.32 9.15 2.31
C CYS A 19 10.10 10.26 1.59
N ILE A 20 9.79 10.53 0.33
CA ILE A 20 10.43 11.60 -0.46
C ILE A 20 10.16 12.96 0.18
N ARG A 21 8.92 13.24 0.59
CA ARG A 21 8.55 14.48 1.28
C ARG A 21 9.38 14.67 2.56
N ARG A 22 9.45 13.67 3.44
CA ARG A 22 10.23 13.77 4.69
C ARG A 22 11.73 13.87 4.45
N LEU A 23 12.27 13.20 3.42
CA LEU A 23 13.69 13.37 3.06
C LEU A 23 13.99 14.76 2.50
N ALA A 24 13.07 15.35 1.74
CA ALA A 24 13.21 16.71 1.24
C ALA A 24 13.16 17.72 2.39
N GLU A 25 12.24 17.56 3.33
CA GLU A 25 12.15 18.35 4.57
C GLU A 25 13.41 18.21 5.44
N ALA A 26 13.97 17.00 5.59
CA ALA A 26 15.19 16.77 6.38
C ALA A 26 16.46 17.31 5.73
N ASN A 27 16.47 17.52 4.40
CA ASN A 27 17.57 18.15 3.66
C ASN A 27 17.40 19.68 3.53
N LEU A 28 16.19 20.22 3.71
CA LEU A 28 15.92 21.66 3.60
C LEU A 28 16.73 22.43 4.65
N GLY A 29 17.63 23.30 4.19
CA GLY A 29 18.49 24.12 5.04
C GLY A 29 19.85 23.52 5.40
N ARG A 30 20.20 22.33 4.87
CA ARG A 30 21.55 21.75 5.01
C ARG A 30 22.39 22.00 3.76
N SER A 31 23.65 22.40 3.97
CA SER A 31 24.65 22.54 2.89
C SER A 31 25.27 21.21 2.47
N GLU A 32 25.22 20.19 3.33
CA GLU A 32 25.78 18.86 3.11
C GLU A 32 24.66 17.81 3.01
N PRO A 33 24.79 16.80 2.14
CA PRO A 33 23.81 15.74 2.02
C PRO A 33 23.69 14.92 3.31
N LEU A 34 22.46 14.55 3.69
CA LEU A 34 22.21 13.68 4.84
C LEU A 34 23.06 12.39 4.77
N PRO A 35 23.77 12.00 5.85
CA PRO A 35 24.45 10.72 5.93
C PRO A 35 23.46 9.55 5.82
N LEU A 36 23.92 8.42 5.29
CA LEU A 36 23.06 7.26 4.99
C LEU A 36 22.22 6.80 6.19
N ARG A 37 22.80 6.78 7.40
CA ARG A 37 22.07 6.41 8.62
C ARG A 37 20.87 7.32 8.89
N GLU A 38 21.07 8.63 8.81
CA GLU A 38 20.00 9.60 9.07
C GLU A 38 18.91 9.52 8.00
N ARG A 39 19.26 9.23 6.73
CA ARG A 39 18.29 8.95 5.67
C ARG A 39 17.45 7.71 5.99
N LEU A 40 18.09 6.62 6.42
CA LEU A 40 17.38 5.38 6.77
C LEU A 40 16.45 5.58 7.97
N ASP A 41 16.89 6.34 8.97
CA ASP A 41 16.05 6.69 10.12
C ASP A 41 14.83 7.51 9.67
N VAL A 42 15.03 8.56 8.86
CA VAL A 42 13.92 9.36 8.31
C VAL A 42 12.94 8.50 7.50
N VAL A 43 13.44 7.58 6.65
CA VAL A 43 12.58 6.64 5.89
C VAL A 43 11.80 5.70 6.81
N ALA A 44 12.46 5.10 7.80
CA ALA A 44 11.81 4.18 8.74
C ALA A 44 10.68 4.87 9.49
N ASP A 45 10.96 6.09 9.95
CA ASP A 45 10.03 6.92 10.68
C ASP A 45 8.86 7.39 9.78
N ALA A 46 9.15 7.74 8.53
CA ALA A 46 8.15 8.10 7.52
C ALA A 46 7.22 6.93 7.22
N THR A 47 7.78 5.75 7.03
CA THR A 47 7.04 4.51 6.75
C THR A 47 6.08 4.18 7.89
N ARG A 48 6.52 4.36 9.15
CA ARG A 48 5.73 4.02 10.35
C ARG A 48 4.45 4.85 10.50
N GLN A 49 4.45 6.10 10.02
CA GLN A 49 3.27 6.97 10.05
C GLN A 49 2.22 6.58 9.00
N VAL A 50 2.68 6.08 7.84
CA VAL A 50 1.81 5.73 6.70
C VAL A 50 1.30 4.30 6.76
N ILE A 51 1.98 3.41 7.48
CA ILE A 51 1.58 2.01 7.67
C ILE A 51 0.15 1.88 8.20
N ARG A 52 -0.23 2.67 9.22
CA ARG A 52 -1.58 2.57 9.81
C ARG A 52 -2.69 2.87 8.79
N PRO A 53 -2.73 4.03 8.13
CA PRO A 53 -3.79 4.34 7.16
C PRO A 53 -3.77 3.38 5.96
N SER A 54 -2.59 2.98 5.47
CA SER A 54 -2.47 2.05 4.34
C SER A 54 -3.05 0.67 4.65
N VAL A 55 -2.78 0.12 5.84
CA VAL A 55 -3.32 -1.17 6.28
C VAL A 55 -4.84 -1.14 6.43
N PHE A 56 -5.40 -0.03 6.93
CA PHE A 56 -6.86 0.12 7.01
C PHE A 56 -7.52 0.08 5.62
N GLY A 57 -6.92 0.73 4.62
CA GLY A 57 -7.40 0.67 3.24
C GLY A 57 -7.42 -0.76 2.69
N VAL A 58 -6.29 -1.47 2.78
CA VAL A 58 -6.16 -2.87 2.36
C VAL A 58 -7.18 -3.77 3.06
N LEU A 59 -7.40 -3.55 4.36
CA LEU A 59 -8.35 -4.33 5.16
C LEU A 59 -9.81 -4.12 4.71
N ILE A 60 -10.20 -2.89 4.36
CA ILE A 60 -11.54 -2.61 3.79
C ILE A 60 -11.72 -3.36 2.47
N ILE A 61 -10.72 -3.31 1.59
CA ILE A 61 -10.79 -3.97 0.28
C ILE A 61 -10.89 -5.49 0.46
N LEU A 62 -10.13 -6.05 1.40
CA LEU A 62 -10.18 -7.46 1.75
C LEU A 62 -11.56 -7.85 2.30
N ILE A 63 -12.17 -7.04 3.18
CA ILE A 63 -13.54 -7.27 3.69
C ILE A 63 -14.58 -7.24 2.56
N VAL A 64 -14.39 -6.42 1.53
CA VAL A 64 -15.30 -6.38 0.35
C VAL A 64 -15.05 -7.56 -0.59
N TYR A 65 -13.81 -8.00 -0.75
CA TYR A 65 -13.46 -9.12 -1.64
C TYR A 65 -13.79 -10.51 -1.06
N VAL A 66 -13.67 -10.69 0.26
CA VAL A 66 -14.03 -11.94 0.95
C VAL A 66 -15.47 -12.42 0.62
N PRO A 67 -16.52 -11.59 0.70
CA PRO A 67 -17.87 -12.01 0.33
C PRO A 67 -18.03 -12.21 -1.18
N ILE A 68 -17.29 -11.49 -2.03
CA ILE A 68 -17.30 -11.73 -3.49
C ILE A 68 -16.76 -13.15 -3.78
N LEU A 69 -15.66 -13.54 -3.13
CA LEU A 69 -15.10 -14.89 -3.22
C LEU A 69 -16.01 -15.96 -2.59
N ALA A 70 -16.70 -15.62 -1.51
CA ALA A 70 -17.67 -16.52 -0.86
C ALA A 70 -18.95 -16.69 -1.71
N LEU A 71 -19.39 -15.65 -2.42
CA LEU A 71 -20.53 -15.68 -3.35
C LEU A 71 -20.21 -16.46 -4.62
N THR A 72 -18.95 -16.50 -5.08
CA THR A 72 -18.52 -17.46 -6.10
C THR A 72 -18.51 -18.92 -5.62
N GLY A 73 -18.64 -19.15 -4.30
CA GLY A 73 -18.75 -20.47 -3.69
C GLY A 73 -20.14 -21.13 -3.78
N VAL A 74 -21.21 -20.37 -4.07
CA VAL A 74 -22.54 -20.96 -4.38
C VAL A 74 -22.70 -21.26 -5.88
N GLU A 75 -21.65 -21.06 -6.69
CA GLU A 75 -21.59 -21.52 -8.09
C GLU A 75 -20.48 -22.55 -8.37
N GLY A 76 -19.89 -23.15 -7.34
CA GLY A 76 -19.13 -24.40 -7.51
C GLY A 76 -19.99 -25.60 -7.93
N LYS A 77 -21.33 -25.50 -7.84
CA LYS A 77 -22.29 -26.55 -8.21
C LYS A 77 -23.23 -26.19 -9.37
N MET A 78 -23.18 -24.97 -9.91
CA MET A 78 -23.98 -24.59 -11.09
C MET A 78 -23.20 -24.68 -12.41
N PHE A 79 -21.86 -24.76 -12.36
CA PHE A 79 -20.99 -24.97 -13.52
C PHE A 79 -20.42 -26.40 -13.65
N HIS A 80 -20.93 -27.36 -12.88
CA HIS A 80 -20.62 -28.77 -13.15
C HIS A 80 -21.30 -29.35 -14.42
N PRO A 81 -22.31 -28.71 -15.06
CA PRO A 81 -22.81 -29.13 -16.36
C PRO A 81 -22.58 -28.09 -17.46
N MET A 82 -21.42 -27.42 -17.51
CA MET A 82 -20.96 -26.79 -18.76
C MET A 82 -19.47 -27.13 -18.96
N ALA A 83 -19.02 -28.13 -19.72
CA ALA A 83 -19.62 -28.86 -20.86
C ALA A 83 -20.17 -27.94 -21.96
#